data_AF-A0A3S4KR76-F1
#
_entry.id   AF-A0A3S4KR76-F1
#
_cell.length_a   1.000
_cell.length_b   1.000
_cell.length_c   1.000
_cell.angle_alpha   90.00
_cell.angle_beta   90.00
_cell.angle_gamma   90.00
#
_symmetry.space_group_name_H-M   'P 1'
#
loop_
_entity.id
_entity.type
_entity.pdbx_description
1 polymer ?
#
loop_
_entity_poly.entity_id
_entity_poly.type
_entity_poly.pdbx_seq_one_letter_code
_entity_poly.pdbx_strand_id
1 'polypeptide(L)' 'MQLPNMSVLELDPGSSRQVSPTKLIIDATTPVAPDNRGHYSQPVVDLPETKAWAEKLTAMLAARQ' A
#
# COMPACT_ATOMS: atom_id res chain seq x y z
N MET A 1 7.43 13.13 0.47
CA MET A 1 8.60 14.05 0.63
C MET A 1 9.60 13.72 -0.47
N GLN A 2 10.21 14.72 -1.10
CA GLN A 2 11.16 14.53 -2.20
C GLN A 2 12.54 15.07 -1.79
N LEU A 3 13.58 14.30 -2.02
CA LEU A 3 14.96 14.67 -1.72
C LEU A 3 15.76 14.73 -3.05
N PRO A 4 16.16 15.92 -3.52
CA PRO A 4 16.94 16.08 -4.75
C PRO A 4 18.45 15.85 -4.50
N ASN A 5 19.22 15.63 -5.57
CA ASN A 5 20.69 15.57 -5.58
C ASN A 5 21.33 14.49 -4.69
N MET A 6 20.66 13.35 -4.52
CA MET A 6 21.22 12.22 -3.77
C MET A 6 21.96 11.25 -4.67
N SER A 7 22.83 10.42 -4.08
CA SER A 7 23.62 9.41 -4.83
C SER A 7 22.74 8.50 -5.68
N VAL A 8 23.24 8.13 -6.85
CA VAL A 8 22.53 7.32 -7.85
C VAL A 8 23.34 6.09 -8.18
N LEU A 9 22.66 5.01 -8.54
CA LEU A 9 23.29 3.86 -9.17
C LEU A 9 23.41 4.13 -10.67
N GLU A 10 24.63 4.21 -11.20
CA GLU A 10 24.92 4.49 -12.62
C GLU A 10 24.21 3.55 -13.62
N LEU A 11 23.84 2.35 -13.16
CA LEU A 11 23.14 1.35 -13.97
C LEU A 11 21.60 1.48 -13.92
N ASP A 12 21.04 2.42 -13.15
CA ASP A 12 19.60 2.66 -13.11
C ASP A 12 19.16 3.46 -14.36
N PRO A 13 18.48 2.84 -15.33
CA PRO A 13 18.03 3.52 -16.54
C PRO A 13 16.99 4.61 -16.25
N GLY A 14 16.29 4.54 -15.11
CA GLY A 14 15.30 5.51 -14.66
C GLY A 14 15.90 6.82 -14.15
N SER A 15 17.19 6.83 -13.81
CA SER A 15 17.91 8.02 -13.33
C SER A 15 18.37 8.96 -14.46
N SER A 16 18.45 8.47 -15.70
CA SER A 16 19.09 9.11 -16.84
C SER A 16 18.35 10.32 -17.44
N ARG A 17 17.08 10.56 -17.06
CA ARG A 17 16.22 11.60 -17.66
C ARG A 17 15.97 12.82 -16.77
N GLN A 18 16.54 12.86 -15.56
CA GLN A 18 16.23 13.89 -14.58
C GLN A 18 17.44 14.80 -14.35
N VAL A 19 17.24 16.13 -14.45
CA VAL A 19 18.27 17.17 -14.22
C VAL A 19 18.83 17.11 -12.79
N SER A 20 18.12 16.44 -11.88
CA SER A 20 18.59 16.02 -10.57
C SER A 20 17.94 14.68 -10.21
N PRO A 21 18.71 13.65 -9.87
CA PRO A 21 18.14 12.38 -9.42
C PRO A 21 17.37 12.57 -8.12
N THR A 22 16.15 12.06 -8.11
CA THR A 22 15.22 12.17 -6.99
C THR A 22 15.17 10.88 -6.19
N LYS A 23 15.16 10.97 -4.86
CA LYS A 23 14.59 9.90 -4.01
C LYS A 23 13.24 10.31 -3.45
N LEU A 24 12.32 9.35 -3.43
CA LEU A 24 10.99 9.47 -2.85
C LEU A 24 10.93 8.67 -1.55
N ILE A 25 10.52 9.31 -0.46
CA ILE A 25 10.20 8.62 0.80
C ILE A 25 8.67 8.49 0.88
N ILE A 26 8.23 7.24 1.00
CA ILE A 26 6.84 6.89 1.30
C ILE A 26 6.84 6.34 2.71
N ASP A 27 6.32 7.13 3.64
CA ASP A 27 6.01 6.67 4.98
C ASP A 27 4.59 6.10 4.96
N ALA A 28 4.49 4.78 5.03
CA ALA A 28 3.23 4.05 5.06
C ALA A 28 2.97 3.42 6.44
N THR A 29 3.63 3.94 7.48
CA THR A 29 3.38 3.49 8.85
C THR A 29 2.05 4.05 9.38
N THR A 30 1.39 3.31 10.27
CA THR A 30 0.26 3.86 11.02
C THR A 30 0.80 4.90 12.01
N PRO A 31 0.28 6.14 12.00
CA PRO A 31 0.79 7.21 12.85
C PRO A 31 0.46 6.93 14.32
N VAL A 32 1.37 7.38 15.18
CA VAL A 32 1.20 7.36 16.64
C VAL A 32 0.90 8.78 17.11
N ALA A 33 0.00 8.92 18.09
CA ALA A 33 -0.35 10.22 18.65
C ALA A 33 0.90 11.04 19.03
N PRO A 34 0.95 12.35 18.74
CA PRO A 34 -0.16 13.22 18.30
C PRO A 34 -0.40 13.25 16.78
N ASP A 35 0.34 12.47 15.99
CA ASP A 35 0.16 12.43 14.54
C ASP A 35 -1.21 11.82 14.19
N ASN A 36 -2.04 12.62 13.52
CA ASN A 36 -3.40 12.26 13.12
C ASN A 36 -3.57 12.27 11.59
N ARG A 37 -2.47 12.18 10.83
CA ARG A 37 -2.48 12.15 9.36
C ARG A 37 -3.15 10.88 8.84
N GLY A 38 -4.46 10.92 8.57
CA GLY A 38 -5.21 9.83 7.93
C GLY A 38 -6.45 9.39 8.71
N HIS A 39 -7.30 8.57 8.08
CA HIS A 39 -8.52 8.01 8.70
C HIS A 39 -8.32 6.53 9.02
N TYR A 40 -7.64 6.22 10.13
CA TYR A 40 -7.38 4.84 10.58
C TYR A 40 -8.53 4.22 11.38
N SER A 41 -9.68 4.89 11.41
CA SER A 41 -10.92 4.37 12.01
C SER A 41 -11.60 3.31 11.13
N GLN A 42 -11.06 3.01 9.95
CA GLN A 42 -11.61 1.95 9.12
C GLN A 42 -11.41 0.61 9.83
N PRO A 43 -12.50 -0.14 10.12
CA PRO A 43 -12.39 -1.41 10.80
C PRO A 43 -11.57 -2.39 9.96
N VAL A 44 -10.57 -2.99 10.59
CA VAL A 44 -9.83 -4.17 10.07
C VAL A 44 -10.56 -5.46 10.46
N VAL A 45 -11.69 -5.34 11.15
CA VAL A 45 -12.54 -6.48 11.50
C VAL A 45 -13.47 -6.80 10.35
N ASP A 46 -13.61 -8.09 10.08
CA ASP A 46 -14.60 -8.59 9.15
C ASP A 46 -16.00 -8.09 9.54
N LEU A 47 -16.79 -7.71 8.54
CA LEU A 47 -18.22 -7.50 8.74
C LEU A 47 -18.85 -8.83 9.21
N PRO A 48 -19.90 -8.79 10.04
CA PRO A 48 -20.57 -10.00 10.52
C PRO A 48 -20.95 -10.98 9.39
N GLU A 49 -21.26 -10.46 8.21
CA GLU A 49 -21.72 -11.21 7.04
C GLU A 49 -20.57 -11.85 6.23
N THR A 50 -19.30 -11.51 6.48
CA THR A 50 -18.14 -11.99 5.71
C THR A 50 -18.09 -13.51 5.66
N LYS A 51 -18.37 -14.18 6.78
CA LYS A 51 -18.36 -15.65 6.87
C LYS A 51 -19.41 -16.29 5.94
N ALA A 52 -20.63 -15.75 5.94
CA ALA A 52 -21.72 -16.27 5.13
C ALA A 52 -21.41 -16.12 3.63
N TRP A 53 -20.77 -15.02 3.23
CA TRP A 53 -20.33 -14.83 1.86
C TRP A 53 -19.20 -15.77 1.45
N ALA A 54 -18.21 -15.98 2.32
CA ALA A 54 -17.13 -16.93 2.06
C ALA A 54 -17.68 -18.35 1.82
N GLU A 55 -18.58 -18.83 2.69
CA GLU A 55 -19.23 -20.13 2.55
C GLU A 55 -20.00 -20.26 1.24
N LYS A 56 -20.79 -19.23 0.89
CA LYS A 56 -21.55 -19.20 -0.36
C LYS A 56 -20.65 -19.29 -1.60
N LEU A 57 -19.57 -18.51 -1.63
CA LEU A 57 -18.64 -18.49 -2.76
C LEU A 57 -17.90 -19.83 -2.89
N THR A 58 -17.47 -20.42 -1.77
CA THR A 58 -16.84 -21.75 -1.76
C THR A 58 -17.78 -22.83 -2.31
N ALA A 59 -19.06 -22.81 -1.92
CA ALA A 59 -20.04 -23.75 -2.45
C ALA A 59 -20.25 -23.59 -3.97
N MET A 60 -20.30 -22.34 -4.47
CA MET A 60 -20.42 -22.07 -5.90
C MET A 60 -19.19 -22.55 -6.70
N LEU A 61 -17.99 -22.49 -6.12
CA LEU A 61 -16.78 -23.01 -6.74
C LEU A 61 -16.76 -24.54 -6.79
N ALA A 62 -17.16 -25.21 -5.71
CA ALA A 62 -17.24 -26.66 -5.65
C ALA A 62 -18.25 -27.23 -6.66
N ALA A 63 -19.37 -26.54 -6.87
CA ALA A 63 -20.41 -26.93 -7.83
C ALA A 63 -20.01 -26.76 -9.31
N ARG A 64 -18.83 -26.20 -9.60
CA ARG A 64 -18.29 -26.06 -10.97
C ARG A 64 -17.35 -27.19 -11.37
N GLN A 65 -17.01 -28.10 -10.45
CA GLN A 65 -16.28 -29.33 -10.74
C GLN A 65 -17.25 -30.45 -11.11
#